data_AF-A0A946KCA7-F1
#
_entry.id   AF-A0A946KCA7-F1
#
_cell.length_a   1.000
_cell.length_b   1.000
_cell.length_c   1.000
_cell.angle_alpha   90.00
_cell.angle_beta   90.00
_cell.angle_gamma   90.00
#
_symmetry.space_group_name_H-M   'P 1'
#
loop_
_entity.id
_entity.type
_entity.pdbx_description
1 polymer ?
#
loop_
_entity_poly.entity_id
_entity_poly.type
_entity_poly.pdbx_seq_one_letter_code
_entity_poly.pdbx_strand_id
1 'polypeptide(L)'
;MSAHHDDKLSTAFKEWAVICRALATGRQDIILRKGGIIEPGGSFTLIADEFFLFPTFVHQSEDHLIPDSQDLLATIDDDRPPEGTVEFRHQVRVTKSFTVTEPEQLVALRPRHIWSDAIVNERFYRWKENLHVLVVDVTPVSPMITIPWTDSFSGCKSWVTFEYPTA
;
A
#
# COMPACT_ATOMS: atom_id res chain seq x y z
N MET A 1 -35.73 16.27 2.24
CA MET A 1 -34.60 16.89 1.51
C MET A 1 -33.37 16.05 1.86
N SER A 2 -33.09 15.02 1.08
CA SER A 2 -31.91 14.19 1.29
C SER A 2 -30.71 14.95 0.77
N ALA A 3 -29.81 15.32 1.68
CA ALA A 3 -28.49 15.79 1.30
C ALA A 3 -27.77 14.58 0.66
N HIS A 4 -27.60 14.64 -0.66
CA HIS A 4 -26.61 13.82 -1.33
C HIS A 4 -25.24 14.32 -0.84
N HIS A 5 -24.69 13.65 0.16
CA HIS A 5 -23.24 13.72 0.39
C HIS A 5 -22.64 13.00 -0.82
N ASP A 6 -21.99 13.74 -1.72
CA ASP A 6 -21.01 13.15 -2.62
C ASP A 6 -19.96 12.51 -1.71
N ASP A 7 -20.04 11.20 -1.53
CA ASP A 7 -19.17 10.45 -0.63
C ASP A 7 -17.80 10.32 -1.30
N LYS A 8 -17.06 11.42 -1.28
CA LYS A 8 -15.77 11.55 -1.94
C LYS A 8 -14.80 10.60 -1.25
N LEU A 9 -14.22 9.67 -2.01
CA LEU A 9 -13.25 8.70 -1.51
C LEU A 9 -12.20 9.40 -0.64
N SER A 10 -12.08 9.00 0.62
CA SER A 10 -11.20 9.65 1.62
C SER A 10 -10.31 8.63 2.36
N THR A 11 -10.29 7.39 1.88
CA THR A 11 -9.49 6.30 2.44
C THR A 11 -8.18 6.18 1.68
N ALA A 12 -7.08 6.05 2.41
CA ALA A 12 -5.77 5.77 1.85
C ALA A 12 -5.10 4.58 2.55
N PHE A 13 -4.33 3.82 1.79
CA PHE A 13 -3.61 2.64 2.23
C PHE A 13 -2.12 2.94 2.30
N LYS A 14 -1.52 2.77 3.48
CA LYS A 14 -0.08 2.94 3.68
C LYS A 14 0.70 1.80 3.06
N GLU A 15 1.63 2.15 2.19
CA GLU A 15 2.56 1.19 1.61
C GLU A 15 3.91 1.85 1.36
N TRP A 16 4.98 1.06 1.32
CA TRP A 16 6.30 1.59 1.05
C TRP A 16 6.33 2.30 -0.29
N ALA A 17 6.97 3.47 -0.33
CA ALA A 17 6.98 4.32 -1.52
C ALA A 17 7.47 3.56 -2.76
N VAL A 18 8.49 2.70 -2.59
CA VAL A 18 9.02 1.88 -3.69
C VAL A 18 8.00 0.88 -4.24
N ILE A 19 7.11 0.37 -3.39
CA ILE A 19 6.03 -0.54 -3.79
C ILE A 19 4.90 0.25 -4.43
N CYS A 20 4.57 1.44 -3.92
CA CYS A 20 3.65 2.36 -4.58
C CYS A 20 4.12 2.68 -6.02
N ARG A 21 5.43 2.92 -6.20
CA ARG A 21 6.04 3.16 -7.51
C ARG A 21 5.97 1.91 -8.40
N ALA A 22 6.23 0.72 -7.86
CA ALA A 22 6.12 -0.54 -8.60
C ALA A 22 4.69 -0.80 -9.10
N LEU A 23 3.70 -0.52 -8.26
CA LEU A 23 2.28 -0.57 -8.60
C LEU A 23 1.91 0.44 -9.68
N ALA A 24 2.33 1.71 -9.52
CA ALA A 24 2.05 2.77 -10.47
C ALA A 24 2.67 2.54 -11.86
N THR A 25 3.83 1.87 -11.92
CA THR A 25 4.56 1.57 -13.16
C THR A 25 4.20 0.21 -13.76
N GLY A 26 3.29 -0.54 -13.14
CA GLY A 26 2.86 -1.86 -13.60
C GLY A 26 3.90 -2.96 -13.41
N ARG A 27 4.98 -2.74 -12.65
CA ARG A 27 5.98 -3.77 -12.30
C ARG A 27 5.48 -4.72 -11.21
N GLN A 28 4.42 -4.34 -10.51
CA GLN A 28 3.71 -5.15 -9.53
C GLN A 28 2.21 -4.87 -9.68
N ASP A 29 1.36 -5.88 -9.48
CA ASP A 29 -0.10 -5.77 -9.61
C ASP A 29 -0.86 -6.37 -8.42
N ILE A 30 -0.13 -6.73 -7.36
CA ILE A 30 -0.68 -7.20 -6.09
C ILE A 30 -0.12 -6.44 -4.89
N ILE A 31 -0.89 -6.37 -3.81
CA ILE A 31 -0.44 -5.92 -2.49
C ILE A 31 -0.41 -7.12 -1.55
N LEU A 32 0.71 -7.30 -0.86
CA LEU A 32 0.92 -8.36 0.13
C LEU A 32 0.87 -7.79 1.55
N ARG A 33 -0.12 -8.21 2.35
CA ARG A 33 -0.37 -7.65 3.67
C ARG A 33 -0.59 -8.73 4.73
N LYS A 34 0.17 -8.68 5.82
CA LYS A 34 -0.03 -9.59 6.96
C LYS A 34 -1.12 -9.08 7.90
N GLY A 35 -0.96 -7.81 8.26
CA GLY A 35 -1.73 -7.10 9.27
C GLY A 35 -0.78 -6.43 10.27
N GLY A 36 -1.25 -5.37 10.92
CA GLY A 36 -0.48 -4.60 11.91
C GLY A 36 -0.64 -5.14 13.34
N ILE A 37 0.22 -4.70 14.26
CA ILE A 37 0.14 -5.02 15.70
C ILE A 37 -1.21 -4.56 16.31
N ILE A 38 -1.80 -3.52 15.73
CA ILE A 38 -3.02 -2.86 16.21
C ILE A 38 -4.29 -3.58 15.70
N GLU A 39 -4.19 -4.39 14.65
CA GLU A 39 -5.34 -5.07 14.06
C GLU A 39 -5.73 -6.28 14.93
N PRO A 40 -6.99 -6.37 15.41
CA PRO A 40 -7.42 -7.46 16.29
C PRO A 40 -7.13 -8.83 15.67
N GLY A 41 -6.38 -9.68 16.39
CA GLY A 41 -5.97 -11.01 15.91
C GLY A 41 -4.76 -11.02 14.96
N GLY A 42 -4.12 -9.87 14.71
CA GLY A 42 -2.96 -9.76 13.82
C GLY A 42 -3.28 -10.03 12.35
N SER A 43 -4.57 -9.97 11.98
CA SER A 43 -5.07 -10.24 10.63
C SER A 43 -5.55 -8.97 9.96
N PHE A 44 -5.03 -8.70 8.77
CA PHE A 44 -5.46 -7.60 7.94
C PHE A 44 -6.94 -7.69 7.56
N THR A 45 -7.63 -6.56 7.60
CA THR A 45 -9.01 -6.42 7.10
C THR A 45 -9.04 -5.43 5.96
N LEU A 46 -9.65 -5.83 4.84
CA LEU A 46 -9.98 -4.93 3.74
C LEU A 46 -11.21 -4.10 4.15
N ILE A 47 -11.05 -2.78 4.25
CA ILE A 47 -12.13 -1.87 4.66
C ILE A 47 -12.72 -1.05 3.51
N ALA A 48 -12.07 -1.07 2.34
CA ALA A 48 -12.48 -0.34 1.15
C ALA A 48 -11.95 -1.04 -0.11
N ASP A 49 -12.79 -1.17 -1.13
CA ASP A 49 -12.39 -1.73 -2.44
C ASP A 49 -11.74 -0.69 -3.35
N GLU A 50 -11.87 0.59 -3.01
CA GLU A 50 -11.18 1.70 -3.67
C GLU A 50 -10.49 2.56 -2.61
N PHE A 51 -9.24 2.98 -2.86
CA PHE A 51 -8.47 3.81 -1.93
C PHE A 51 -7.29 4.50 -2.64
N PHE A 52 -6.70 5.52 -2.01
CA PHE A 52 -5.47 6.13 -2.48
C PHE A 52 -4.23 5.41 -1.95
N LEU A 53 -3.13 5.39 -2.72
CA LEU A 53 -1.82 4.97 -2.22
C LEU A 53 -1.23 6.07 -1.33
N PHE A 54 -0.92 5.73 -0.09
CA PHE A 54 -0.19 6.58 0.85
C PHE A 54 1.27 6.09 0.91
N PRO A 55 2.22 6.74 0.20
CA PRO A 55 3.61 6.32 0.19
C PRO A 55 4.29 6.62 1.53
N THR A 56 4.93 5.62 2.13
CA THR A 56 5.78 5.77 3.31
C THR A 56 7.23 5.53 2.94
N PHE A 57 8.13 6.42 3.34
CA PHE A 57 9.54 6.40 2.94
C PHE A 57 10.49 5.85 4.01
N VAL A 58 9.94 5.14 4.99
CA VAL A 58 10.70 4.55 6.10
C VAL A 58 10.77 3.04 5.95
N HIS A 59 11.87 2.43 6.41
CA HIS A 59 12.07 0.96 6.44
C HIS A 59 12.07 0.26 5.07
N GLN A 60 12.20 1.00 3.97
CA GLN A 60 12.46 0.44 2.64
C GLN A 60 13.97 0.26 2.45
N SER A 61 14.40 -0.91 1.94
CA SER A 61 15.80 -1.31 1.76
C SER A 61 15.94 -2.11 0.47
N GLU A 62 17.12 -2.10 -0.15
CA GLU A 62 17.40 -2.87 -1.37
C GLU A 62 17.21 -4.37 -1.15
N ASP A 63 17.58 -4.88 0.01
CA ASP A 63 17.43 -6.30 0.40
C ASP A 63 15.96 -6.73 0.57
N HIS A 64 15.04 -5.76 0.63
CA HIS A 64 13.61 -6.04 0.67
C HIS A 64 13.03 -6.30 -0.72
N LEU A 65 13.81 -6.07 -1.77
CA LEU A 65 13.40 -6.17 -3.16
C LEU A 65 14.21 -7.25 -3.88
N ILE A 66 13.65 -7.70 -4.99
CA ILE A 66 14.37 -8.56 -5.92
C ILE A 66 15.45 -7.74 -6.63
N PRO A 67 16.59 -8.32 -7.03
CA PRO A 67 17.69 -7.57 -7.66
C PRO A 67 17.23 -6.70 -8.84
N ASP A 68 16.38 -7.26 -9.71
CA ASP A 68 15.84 -6.58 -10.90
C ASP A 68 14.90 -5.39 -10.60
N SER A 69 14.62 -5.10 -9.32
CA SER A 69 13.78 -3.98 -8.92
C SER A 69 14.40 -3.00 -7.93
N GLN A 70 15.69 -3.18 -7.62
CA GLN A 70 16.43 -2.28 -6.74
C GLN A 70 16.62 -0.89 -7.38
N ASP A 71 16.57 -0.78 -8.71
CA ASP A 71 16.58 0.49 -9.46
C ASP A 71 15.46 1.45 -9.03
N LEU A 72 14.29 0.95 -8.61
CA LEU A 72 13.20 1.81 -8.12
C LEU A 72 13.56 2.51 -6.83
N LEU A 73 14.43 1.92 -6.01
CA LEU A 73 14.83 2.49 -4.74
C LEU A 73 15.86 3.61 -4.92
N ALA A 74 16.74 3.49 -5.92
CA ALA A 74 17.84 4.42 -6.16
C ALA A 74 17.38 5.90 -6.31
N THR A 75 16.19 6.11 -6.86
CA THR A 75 15.60 7.45 -7.07
C THR A 75 14.33 7.67 -6.26
N ILE A 76 14.08 6.87 -5.21
CA ILE A 76 12.79 6.91 -4.52
C ILE A 76 12.55 8.22 -3.78
N ASP A 77 13.62 8.88 -3.32
CA ASP A 77 13.51 10.16 -2.62
C ASP A 77 13.06 11.30 -3.55
N ASP A 78 13.17 11.15 -4.88
CA ASP A 78 12.59 12.09 -5.84
C ASP A 78 11.05 12.07 -5.81
N ASP A 79 10.43 10.97 -5.33
CA ASP A 79 8.98 10.90 -5.12
C ASP A 79 8.54 11.51 -3.78
N ARG A 80 9.48 11.90 -2.92
CA ARG A 80 9.16 12.38 -1.57
C ARG A 80 8.39 13.70 -1.66
N PRO A 81 7.20 13.80 -1.05
CA PRO A 81 6.46 15.04 -1.03
C PRO A 81 7.19 16.11 -0.18
N PRO A 82 6.88 17.40 -0.37
CA PRO A 82 7.40 18.46 0.49
C PRO A 82 7.20 18.16 1.98
N GLU A 83 8.13 18.61 2.81
CA GLU A 83 8.06 18.41 4.26
C GLU A 83 6.72 18.90 4.83
N GLY A 84 6.11 18.10 5.71
CA GLY A 84 4.82 18.42 6.32
C GLY A 84 3.62 18.18 5.41
N THR A 85 3.77 17.49 4.27
CA THR A 85 2.67 17.17 3.35
C THR A 85 2.59 15.69 2.99
N VAL A 86 1.42 15.28 2.50
CA VAL A 86 1.17 13.98 1.87
C VAL A 86 0.59 14.23 0.48
N GLU A 87 1.05 13.46 -0.49
CA GLU A 87 0.58 13.53 -1.86
C GLU A 87 -0.05 12.21 -2.31
N PHE A 88 -1.32 12.25 -2.71
CA PHE A 88 -2.01 11.13 -3.34
C PHE A 88 -1.96 11.27 -4.86
N ARG A 89 -1.04 10.52 -5.46
CA ARG A 89 -0.80 10.48 -6.91
C ARG A 89 -1.56 9.38 -7.64
N HIS A 90 -2.01 8.36 -6.90
CA HIS A 90 -2.62 7.16 -7.48
C HIS A 90 -3.80 6.67 -6.64
N GLN A 91 -4.85 6.26 -7.34
CA GLN A 91 -5.99 5.54 -6.79
C GLN A 91 -5.87 4.06 -7.19
N VAL A 92 -6.29 3.21 -6.26
CA VAL A 92 -6.29 1.76 -6.37
C VAL A 92 -7.71 1.26 -6.34
N ARG A 93 -8.02 0.28 -7.19
CA ARG A 93 -9.25 -0.53 -7.13
C ARG A 93 -8.87 -1.98 -6.92
N VAL A 94 -9.45 -2.63 -5.91
CA VAL A 94 -9.26 -4.06 -5.65
C VAL A 94 -10.16 -4.85 -6.59
N THR A 95 -9.56 -5.71 -7.40
CA THR A 95 -10.29 -6.62 -8.31
C THR A 95 -10.49 -8.00 -7.71
N LYS A 96 -9.61 -8.40 -6.78
CA LYS A 96 -9.73 -9.65 -6.02
C LYS A 96 -9.03 -9.52 -4.67
N SER A 97 -9.62 -10.10 -3.64
CA SER A 97 -9.02 -10.21 -2.29
C SER A 97 -9.10 -11.65 -1.81
N PHE A 98 -7.99 -12.18 -1.30
CA PHE A 98 -7.93 -13.52 -0.72
C PHE A 98 -6.77 -13.63 0.28
N THR A 99 -6.76 -14.71 1.06
CA THR A 99 -5.69 -15.03 2.00
C THR A 99 -5.01 -16.31 1.55
N VAL A 100 -3.68 -16.28 1.43
CA VAL A 100 -2.89 -17.50 1.30
C VAL A 100 -2.55 -18.03 2.69
N THR A 101 -2.56 -19.34 2.85
CA THR A 101 -2.28 -20.03 4.12
C THR A 101 -1.27 -21.16 3.97
N GLU A 102 -0.91 -21.52 2.72
CA GLU A 102 0.07 -22.56 2.43
C GLU A 102 1.29 -21.96 1.72
N PRO A 103 2.53 -22.30 2.11
CA PRO A 103 3.75 -21.76 1.49
C PRO A 103 3.82 -21.98 -0.03
N GLU A 104 3.29 -23.09 -0.56
CA GLU A 104 3.30 -23.37 -1.99
C GLU A 104 2.50 -22.35 -2.80
N GLN A 105 1.52 -21.67 -2.18
CA GLN A 105 0.73 -20.63 -2.84
C GLN A 105 1.56 -19.36 -3.10
N LEU A 106 2.62 -19.11 -2.32
CA LEU A 106 3.51 -17.96 -2.52
C LEU A 106 4.27 -18.05 -3.85
N VAL A 107 4.59 -19.28 -4.30
CA VAL A 107 5.28 -19.52 -5.57
C VAL A 107 4.47 -18.97 -6.75
N ALA A 108 3.14 -19.11 -6.71
CA ALA A 108 2.25 -18.60 -7.76
C ALA A 108 2.13 -17.06 -7.75
N LEU A 109 2.45 -16.40 -6.64
CA LEU A 109 2.43 -14.93 -6.51
C LEU A 109 3.75 -14.29 -6.95
N ARG A 110 4.84 -15.05 -6.95
CA ARG A 110 6.19 -14.53 -7.20
C ARG A 110 6.35 -13.66 -8.47
N PRO A 111 5.77 -14.00 -9.64
CA PRO A 111 5.92 -13.17 -10.84
C PRO A 111 5.12 -11.86 -10.79
N ARG A 112 4.33 -11.63 -9.74
CA ARG A 112 3.39 -10.51 -9.63
C ARG A 112 3.86 -9.38 -8.72
N HIS A 113 5.00 -9.54 -8.06
CA HIS A 113 5.51 -8.57 -7.09
C HIS A 113 7.04 -8.46 -7.12
N ILE A 114 7.53 -7.35 -6.57
CA ILE A 114 8.97 -7.05 -6.50
C ILE A 114 9.59 -7.34 -5.13
N TRP A 115 8.80 -7.79 -4.15
CA TRP A 115 9.31 -8.20 -2.84
C TRP A 115 10.33 -9.33 -2.94
N SER A 116 11.39 -9.25 -2.14
CA SER A 116 12.31 -10.37 -1.94
C SER A 116 11.62 -11.52 -1.21
N ASP A 117 12.05 -12.76 -1.51
CA ASP A 117 11.48 -13.96 -0.88
C ASP A 117 11.64 -13.93 0.64
N ALA A 118 12.73 -13.33 1.14
CA ALA A 118 12.97 -13.13 2.57
C ALA A 118 11.85 -12.32 3.23
N ILE A 119 11.43 -11.20 2.62
CA ILE A 119 10.35 -10.36 3.16
C ILE A 119 8.99 -11.03 3.04
N VAL A 120 8.71 -11.72 1.93
CA VAL A 120 7.45 -12.45 1.78
C VAL A 120 7.34 -13.55 2.84
N ASN A 121 8.41 -14.32 3.04
CA ASN A 121 8.46 -15.37 4.07
C ASN A 121 8.34 -14.78 5.48
N GLU A 122 9.08 -13.72 5.81
CA GLU A 122 8.97 -13.05 7.11
C GLU A 122 7.52 -12.63 7.38
N ARG A 123 6.87 -11.98 6.40
CA ARG A 123 5.46 -11.57 6.53
C ARG A 123 4.54 -12.78 6.70
N PHE A 124 4.70 -13.81 5.88
CA PHE A 124 3.85 -15.00 5.91
C PHE A 124 3.90 -15.73 7.25
N TYR A 125 5.10 -15.95 7.81
CA TYR A 125 5.28 -16.69 9.08
C TYR A 125 5.06 -15.83 10.34
N ARG A 126 4.89 -14.51 10.20
CA ARG A 126 4.74 -13.61 11.35
C ARG A 126 3.43 -13.86 12.11
N TRP A 127 3.52 -14.29 13.36
CA TRP A 127 2.40 -14.66 14.26
C TRP A 127 1.60 -15.90 13.85
N LYS A 128 1.27 -16.06 12.57
CA LYS A 128 0.52 -17.19 11.98
C LYS A 128 0.83 -17.27 10.49
N GLU A 129 0.90 -18.47 9.94
CA GLU A 129 1.03 -18.76 8.50
C GLU A 129 -0.19 -18.26 7.72
N ASN A 130 -0.17 -16.99 7.33
CA ASN A 130 -1.09 -16.44 6.36
C ASN A 130 -0.55 -15.15 5.74
N LEU A 131 -1.05 -14.78 4.58
CA LEU A 131 -0.77 -13.49 3.97
C LEU A 131 -1.98 -13.06 3.13
N HIS A 132 -2.46 -11.84 3.34
CA HIS A 132 -3.53 -11.28 2.53
C HIS A 132 -2.95 -10.76 1.23
N VAL A 133 -3.67 -11.05 0.15
CA VAL A 133 -3.32 -10.68 -1.21
C VAL A 133 -4.46 -9.88 -1.79
N LEU A 134 -4.16 -8.65 -2.20
CA LEU A 134 -5.07 -7.82 -2.99
C LEU A 134 -4.54 -7.79 -4.42
N VAL A 135 -5.34 -8.22 -5.39
CA VAL A 135 -5.09 -7.95 -6.80
C VAL A 135 -5.71 -6.60 -7.12
N VAL A 136 -4.93 -5.72 -7.76
CA VAL A 136 -5.30 -4.32 -7.87
C VAL A 136 -5.08 -3.73 -9.26
N ASP A 137 -5.99 -2.84 -9.65
CA ASP A 137 -5.79 -1.89 -10.75
C ASP A 137 -5.38 -0.54 -10.16
N VAL A 138 -4.41 0.12 -10.78
CA VAL A 138 -3.88 1.41 -10.32
C VAL A 138 -4.05 2.47 -11.40
N THR A 139 -4.59 3.61 -11.02
CA THR A 139 -4.88 4.73 -11.92
C THR A 139 -4.27 6.02 -11.39
N PRO A 140 -3.70 6.88 -12.25
CA PRO A 140 -3.16 8.17 -11.83
C PRO A 140 -4.28 9.13 -11.43
N VAL A 141 -4.00 9.98 -10.46
CA VAL A 141 -4.91 11.01 -9.95
C VAL A 141 -4.47 12.37 -10.49
N SER A 142 -5.38 13.05 -11.21
CA SER A 142 -5.12 14.35 -11.82
C SER A 142 -6.31 15.30 -11.59
N PRO A 143 -6.12 16.48 -10.95
CA PRO A 143 -4.86 16.91 -10.31
C PRO A 143 -4.51 16.04 -9.10
N MET A 144 -3.22 15.90 -8.80
CA MET A 144 -2.74 15.24 -7.58
C MET A 144 -3.36 15.91 -6.34
N ILE A 145 -3.72 15.10 -5.34
CA ILE A 145 -4.28 15.61 -4.09
C ILE A 145 -3.13 15.79 -3.09
N THR A 146 -2.92 17.00 -2.60
CA THR A 146 -1.94 17.30 -1.54
C THR A 146 -2.67 17.70 -0.27
N ILE A 147 -2.33 17.08 0.86
CA ILE A 147 -2.89 17.39 2.18
C ILE A 147 -1.77 17.70 3.19
N PRO A 148 -2.04 18.48 4.25
CA PRO A 148 -1.08 18.63 5.34
C PRO A 148 -0.90 17.30 6.08
N TRP A 149 0.34 17.03 6.50
CA TRP A 149 0.63 15.93 7.42
C TRP A 149 0.00 16.21 8.79
N THR A 150 -0.54 15.16 9.42
CA THR A 150 -1.02 15.23 10.81
C THR A 150 -0.55 14.00 11.58
N ASP A 151 -0.46 14.10 12.91
CA ASP A 151 -0.04 12.98 13.78
C ASP A 151 -0.94 11.75 13.67
N SER A 152 -2.18 11.93 13.19
CA SER A 152 -3.11 10.82 12.92
C SER A 152 -2.58 9.84 11.86
N PHE A 153 -1.69 10.31 10.98
CA PHE A 153 -1.02 9.51 9.96
C PHE A 153 0.23 8.79 10.48
N SER A 154 0.62 8.97 11.74
CA SER A 154 1.75 8.22 12.32
C SER A 154 1.41 6.73 12.57
N GLY A 155 2.43 5.94 12.89
CA GLY A 155 2.29 4.57 13.37
C GLY A 155 1.98 3.48 12.33
N CYS A 156 1.99 2.24 12.81
CA CYS A 156 1.91 1.00 12.04
C CYS A 156 0.46 0.57 11.71
N LYS A 157 -0.37 1.49 11.25
CA LYS A 157 -1.74 1.20 10.79
C LYS A 157 -1.76 1.03 9.28
N SER A 158 -2.57 0.11 8.76
CA SER A 158 -2.69 -0.09 7.32
C SER A 158 -3.44 1.02 6.60
N TRP A 159 -4.45 1.57 7.27
CA TRP A 159 -5.44 2.46 6.70
C TRP A 159 -5.41 3.81 7.39
N VAL A 160 -5.64 4.87 6.61
CA VAL A 160 -5.90 6.21 7.11
C VAL A 160 -7.11 6.78 6.39
N THR A 161 -7.85 7.62 7.09
CA THR A 161 -8.88 8.48 6.51
C THR A 161 -8.33 9.90 6.52
N PHE A 162 -8.54 10.65 5.45
CA PHE A 162 -8.09 12.04 5.35
C PHE A 162 -9.22 12.96 4.93
N GLU A 163 -9.08 14.24 5.25
CA GLU A 163 -9.99 15.28 4.78
C GLU A 163 -9.37 15.97 3.57
N TYR A 164 -10.21 16.28 2.58
CA TYR A 164 -9.76 17.08 1.44
C TYR A 164 -9.39 18.49 1.90
N PRO A 165 -8.43 19.15 1.25
CA PRO A 165 -8.15 20.55 1.51
C PRO A 165 -9.44 21.34 1.33
N THR A 166 -9.82 22.12 2.34
CA THR A 166 -10.85 23.15 2.18
C THR A 166 -10.35 24.17 1.16
N ALA A 167 -11.22 24.51 0.19
CA ALA A 167 -10.95 25.53 -0.80
C ALA A 167 -10.82 26.92 -0.18
#